data_AF-A0A972QED9-F1
#
_entry.id   AF-A0A972QED9-F1
#
_cell.length_a   1.000
_cell.length_b   1.000
_cell.length_c   1.000
_cell.angle_alpha   90.00
_cell.angle_beta   90.00
_cell.angle_gamma   90.00
#
_symmetry.space_group_name_H-M   'P 1'
#
loop_
_entity.id
_entity.type
_entity.pdbx_description
1 polymer ?
#
loop_
_entity_poly.entity_id
_entity_poly.type
_entity_poly.pdbx_seq_one_letter_code
_entity_poly.pdbx_strand_id
1 'polypeptide(L)'
;EVWKIDNEALSYPDAEAIRTILVRILPEGAIIIIPHNTFGMDLAPGLSIKLDAAYLPDAVDIEGVDENRLKAVRQEYSGQVSTHVVCDISGGAVITARPGSFKAEETKAAGGQVVDKTAEALEGGFPEAGRRFIEVVEAEVGDVDITRSDILVSVGRGIEDEDNMEIVYDLARAMGGDVACSRPVVDAKWLEKSRQVGTSGKTVKPKVYMALGISGSFQHQGGIKGSPFMVAINKNPKAPIFQAADVGVVADILDFVPELTDKINEMK
;
A
#
# COMPACT_ATOMS: atom_id res chain seq x y z
N GLU A 1 17.31 -17.51 -18.35
CA GLU A 1 17.47 -16.59 -19.50
C GLU A 1 16.89 -15.24 -19.11
N VAL A 2 17.42 -14.13 -19.63
CA VAL A 2 16.90 -12.78 -19.42
C VAL A 2 16.62 -12.17 -20.78
N TRP A 3 15.36 -11.85 -21.07
CA TRP A 3 15.01 -11.16 -22.30
C TRP A 3 15.19 -9.65 -22.13
N LYS A 4 16.01 -9.06 -22.99
CA LYS A 4 16.23 -7.62 -23.05
C LYS A 4 15.44 -7.03 -24.20
N ILE A 5 14.78 -5.90 -23.95
CA ILE A 5 14.14 -5.07 -24.97
C ILE A 5 14.65 -3.66 -24.73
N ASP A 6 15.38 -3.11 -25.69
CA ASP A 6 16.03 -1.81 -25.56
C ASP A 6 15.35 -0.78 -26.44
N ASN A 7 14.77 0.25 -25.82
CA ASN A 7 14.21 1.39 -26.53
C ASN A 7 14.08 2.58 -25.59
N GLU A 8 14.46 3.77 -26.06
CA GLU A 8 14.33 5.01 -25.29
C GLU A 8 12.89 5.29 -24.84
N ALA A 9 11.89 4.92 -25.65
CA ALA A 9 10.48 5.08 -25.31
C ALA A 9 10.01 4.18 -24.15
N LEU A 10 10.81 3.18 -23.75
CA LEU A 10 10.54 2.36 -22.57
C LEU A 10 11.08 2.96 -21.26
N SER A 11 11.74 4.12 -21.31
CA SER A 11 12.25 4.82 -20.12
C SER A 11 11.13 5.12 -19.11
N TYR A 12 9.93 5.40 -19.60
CA TYR A 12 8.72 5.51 -18.77
C TYR A 12 7.72 4.47 -19.26
N PRO A 13 7.44 3.43 -18.45
CA PRO A 13 6.72 2.27 -18.94
C PRO A 13 5.24 2.62 -19.18
N ASP A 14 4.81 2.42 -20.41
CA ASP A 14 3.42 2.53 -20.82
C ASP A 14 2.79 1.13 -20.94
N ALA A 15 1.78 0.84 -20.13
CA ALA A 15 1.12 -0.45 -20.13
C ALA A 15 0.48 -0.84 -21.48
N GLU A 16 -0.02 0.11 -22.28
CA GLU A 16 -0.61 -0.17 -23.60
C GLU A 16 0.44 -0.59 -24.62
N ALA A 17 1.54 0.16 -24.69
CA ALA A 17 2.68 -0.18 -25.54
C ALA A 17 3.32 -1.51 -25.11
N ILE A 18 3.56 -1.68 -23.81
CA ILE A 18 4.20 -2.88 -23.25
C ILE A 18 3.33 -4.12 -23.45
N ARG A 19 2.00 -4.03 -23.33
CA ARG A 19 1.11 -5.14 -23.69
C ARG A 19 1.33 -5.62 -25.11
N THR A 20 1.39 -4.69 -26.06
CA THR A 20 1.58 -5.02 -27.47
C THR A 20 2.95 -5.64 -27.73
N ILE A 21 4.00 -5.12 -27.09
CA ILE A 21 5.35 -5.69 -27.15
C ILE A 21 5.36 -7.13 -26.60
N LEU A 22 4.77 -7.35 -25.42
CA LEU A 22 4.77 -8.67 -24.76
C LEU A 22 4.02 -9.71 -25.60
N VAL A 23 2.89 -9.35 -26.22
CA VAL A 23 2.13 -10.24 -27.11
C VAL A 23 2.95 -10.71 -28.31
N ARG A 24 3.90 -9.90 -28.81
CA ARG A 24 4.75 -10.26 -29.95
C ARG A 24 5.79 -11.33 -29.62
N ILE A 25 6.30 -11.32 -28.39
CA ILE A 25 7.48 -12.11 -28.01
C ILE A 25 7.18 -13.27 -27.08
N LEU A 26 6.05 -13.22 -26.37
CA LEU A 26 5.70 -14.27 -25.42
C LEU A 26 5.20 -15.51 -26.16
N PRO A 27 5.64 -16.71 -25.73
CA PRO A 27 5.11 -17.94 -26.29
C PRO A 27 3.64 -18.13 -25.87
N GLU A 28 2.90 -18.89 -26.68
CA GLU A 28 1.56 -19.34 -26.34
C GLU A 28 1.58 -20.14 -25.02
N GLY A 29 0.60 -19.90 -24.15
CA GLY A 29 0.52 -20.55 -22.84
C GLY A 29 1.50 -20.00 -21.79
N ALA A 30 2.15 -18.86 -22.02
CA ALA A 30 3.06 -18.26 -21.04
C ALA A 30 2.37 -17.97 -19.70
N ILE A 31 3.10 -18.25 -18.60
CA ILE A 31 2.73 -17.81 -17.25
C ILE A 31 3.57 -16.59 -16.91
N ILE A 32 2.90 -15.47 -16.64
CA ILE A 32 3.52 -14.18 -16.39
C ILE A 32 3.20 -13.78 -14.95
N ILE A 33 4.23 -13.49 -14.17
CA ILE A 33 4.09 -12.97 -12.81
C ILE A 33 4.58 -11.53 -12.78
N ILE A 34 3.71 -10.61 -12.37
CA ILE A 34 3.95 -9.17 -12.32
C ILE A 34 3.72 -8.69 -10.87
N PRO A 35 4.47 -7.73 -10.34
CA PRO A 35 4.15 -7.17 -9.03
C PRO A 35 2.77 -6.49 -9.03
N HIS A 36 1.97 -6.72 -8.00
CA HIS A 36 0.68 -6.05 -7.77
C HIS A 36 0.89 -4.61 -7.26
N ASN A 37 1.53 -3.78 -8.09
CA ASN A 37 1.69 -2.34 -7.89
C ASN A 37 0.87 -1.57 -8.92
N THR A 38 0.88 -0.23 -8.87
CA THR A 38 0.08 0.61 -9.79
C THR A 38 0.30 0.25 -11.26
N PHE A 39 1.55 0.01 -11.66
CA PHE A 39 1.88 -0.35 -13.03
C PHE A 39 1.40 -1.77 -13.39
N GLY A 40 1.59 -2.75 -12.51
CA GLY A 40 1.10 -4.11 -12.72
C GLY A 40 -0.43 -4.21 -12.78
N MET A 41 -1.14 -3.42 -11.97
CA MET A 41 -2.60 -3.31 -12.01
C MET A 41 -3.11 -2.69 -13.32
N ASP A 42 -2.35 -1.78 -13.92
CA ASP A 42 -2.65 -1.20 -15.23
C ASP A 42 -2.32 -2.18 -16.38
N LEU A 43 -1.17 -2.86 -16.29
CA LEU A 43 -0.66 -3.76 -17.32
C LEU A 43 -1.43 -5.08 -17.42
N ALA A 44 -1.59 -5.77 -16.29
CA ALA A 44 -1.92 -7.20 -16.24
C ALA A 44 -3.32 -7.57 -16.75
N PRO A 45 -4.42 -6.84 -16.40
CA PRO A 45 -5.75 -7.21 -16.88
C PRO A 45 -5.85 -7.18 -18.41
N GLY A 46 -5.38 -6.10 -19.04
CA GLY A 46 -5.39 -5.98 -20.49
C GLY A 46 -4.45 -6.98 -21.17
N LEU A 47 -3.36 -7.37 -20.52
CA LEU A 47 -2.44 -8.39 -21.04
C LEU A 47 -3.10 -9.76 -21.07
N SER A 48 -3.80 -10.13 -19.99
CA SER A 48 -4.51 -11.41 -19.91
C SER A 48 -5.55 -11.58 -21.02
N ILE A 49 -6.28 -10.51 -21.34
CA ILE A 49 -7.26 -10.50 -22.44
C ILE A 49 -6.58 -10.70 -23.79
N LYS A 50 -5.46 -10.02 -24.05
CA LYS A 50 -4.75 -10.13 -25.34
C LYS A 50 -4.11 -11.50 -25.55
N LEU A 51 -3.73 -12.17 -24.47
CA LEU A 51 -3.13 -13.51 -24.50
C LEU A 51 -4.18 -14.63 -24.42
N ASP A 52 -5.47 -14.31 -24.24
CA ASP A 52 -6.52 -15.28 -23.92
C ASP A 52 -6.15 -16.19 -22.72
N ALA A 53 -5.53 -15.59 -21.72
CA ALA A 53 -4.95 -16.27 -20.56
C ALA A 53 -5.74 -15.99 -19.28
N ALA A 54 -5.67 -16.91 -18.31
CA ALA A 54 -6.32 -16.70 -17.03
C ALA A 54 -5.69 -15.53 -16.25
N TYR A 55 -6.51 -14.77 -15.52
CA TYR A 55 -6.02 -13.64 -14.70
C TYR A 55 -6.22 -13.91 -13.21
N LEU A 56 -5.11 -13.90 -12.45
CA LEU A 56 -5.12 -14.01 -11.00
C LEU A 56 -4.58 -12.71 -10.36
N PRO A 57 -5.47 -11.84 -9.84
CA PRO A 57 -5.06 -10.61 -9.19
C PRO A 57 -4.64 -10.82 -7.73
N ASP A 58 -3.60 -10.09 -7.30
CA ASP A 58 -3.22 -9.87 -5.89
C ASP A 58 -2.99 -11.17 -5.10
N ALA A 59 -2.26 -12.10 -5.70
CA ALA A 59 -1.87 -13.35 -5.05
C ALA A 59 -0.91 -13.06 -3.89
N VAL A 60 -1.20 -13.64 -2.73
CA VAL A 60 -0.38 -13.56 -1.51
C VAL A 60 0.32 -14.89 -1.19
N ASP A 61 -0.17 -16.00 -1.73
CA ASP A 61 0.47 -17.31 -1.58
C ASP A 61 0.15 -18.24 -2.78
N ILE A 62 0.97 -19.26 -2.97
CA ILE A 62 0.77 -20.34 -3.96
C ILE A 62 0.85 -21.67 -3.22
N GLU A 63 -0.28 -22.38 -3.15
CA GLU A 63 -0.38 -23.64 -2.40
C GLU A 63 0.10 -24.84 -3.23
N GLY A 64 0.12 -24.71 -4.55
CA GLY A 64 0.64 -25.72 -5.46
C GLY A 64 0.00 -25.69 -6.84
N VAL A 65 0.47 -26.56 -7.71
CA VAL A 65 -0.06 -26.77 -9.06
C VAL A 65 -0.37 -28.25 -9.21
N ASP A 66 -1.57 -28.56 -9.70
CA ASP A 66 -2.04 -29.91 -10.00
C ASP A 66 -2.47 -29.95 -11.47
N GLU A 67 -1.67 -30.59 -12.32
CA GLU A 67 -1.77 -30.50 -13.78
C GLU A 67 -1.80 -29.04 -14.25
N ASN A 68 -2.93 -28.59 -14.79
CA ASN A 68 -3.16 -27.21 -15.24
C ASN A 68 -3.97 -26.38 -14.23
N ARG A 69 -4.04 -26.80 -12.96
CA ARG A 69 -4.80 -26.10 -11.92
C ARG A 69 -3.87 -25.51 -10.89
N LEU A 70 -3.66 -24.19 -10.97
CA LEU A 70 -2.94 -23.42 -9.96
C LEU A 70 -3.83 -23.18 -8.75
N LYS A 71 -3.38 -23.61 -7.57
CA LYS A 71 -4.01 -23.30 -6.28
C LYS A 71 -3.26 -22.15 -5.64
N ALA A 72 -3.95 -21.05 -5.38
CA ALA A 72 -3.35 -19.84 -4.84
C ALA A 72 -4.24 -19.22 -3.76
N VAL A 73 -3.65 -18.37 -2.93
CA VAL A 73 -4.38 -17.60 -1.92
C VAL A 73 -4.34 -16.13 -2.29
N ARG A 74 -5.49 -15.47 -2.17
CA ARG A 74 -5.61 -14.01 -2.23
C ARG A 74 -6.35 -13.51 -1.00
N GLN A 75 -6.24 -12.21 -0.75
CA GLN A 75 -6.94 -11.57 0.35
C GLN A 75 -8.08 -10.69 -0.16
N GLU A 76 -9.26 -10.87 0.42
CA GLU A 76 -10.45 -10.09 0.14
C GLU A 76 -10.88 -9.31 1.39
N TYR A 77 -11.79 -8.35 1.21
CA TYR A 77 -12.30 -7.50 2.29
C TYR A 77 -11.16 -6.84 3.10
N SER A 78 -10.20 -6.21 2.39
CA SER A 78 -9.05 -5.55 2.99
C SER A 78 -8.16 -6.44 3.87
N GLY A 79 -8.10 -7.75 3.58
CA GLY A 79 -7.28 -8.71 4.32
C GLY A 79 -8.02 -9.48 5.41
N GLN A 80 -9.33 -9.25 5.58
CA GLN A 80 -10.13 -9.96 6.58
C GLN A 80 -10.42 -11.41 6.17
N VAL A 81 -10.40 -11.72 4.88
CA VAL A 81 -10.68 -13.05 4.35
C VAL A 81 -9.52 -13.51 3.48
N SER A 82 -9.04 -14.73 3.73
CA SER A 82 -8.14 -15.43 2.82
C SER A 82 -8.97 -16.34 1.93
N THR A 83 -8.99 -16.04 0.63
CA THR A 83 -9.72 -16.82 -0.37
C THR A 83 -8.75 -17.76 -1.08
N HIS A 84 -9.03 -19.06 -1.00
CA HIS A 84 -8.32 -20.10 -1.73
C HIS A 84 -8.96 -20.25 -3.11
N VAL A 85 -8.21 -19.95 -4.16
CA VAL A 85 -8.68 -19.95 -5.53
C VAL A 85 -7.98 -21.02 -6.36
N VAL A 86 -8.72 -21.62 -7.28
CA VAL A 86 -8.20 -22.56 -8.27
C VAL A 86 -8.32 -21.91 -9.63
N CYS A 87 -7.18 -21.72 -10.29
CA CYS A 87 -7.06 -21.07 -11.60
C CYS A 87 -6.68 -22.12 -12.64
N ASP A 88 -7.44 -22.21 -13.73
CA ASP A 88 -7.07 -23.02 -14.89
C ASP A 88 -6.02 -22.26 -15.70
N ILE A 89 -4.82 -22.83 -15.79
CA ILE A 89 -3.66 -22.22 -16.45
C ILE A 89 -3.30 -22.94 -17.75
N SER A 90 -4.19 -23.78 -18.31
CA SER A 90 -3.92 -24.53 -19.54
C SER A 90 -3.62 -23.65 -20.76
N GLY A 91 -4.22 -22.45 -20.80
CA GLY A 91 -3.99 -21.41 -21.82
C GLY A 91 -2.94 -20.38 -21.42
N GLY A 92 -2.18 -20.62 -20.34
CA GLY A 92 -1.31 -19.63 -19.71
C GLY A 92 -2.02 -18.80 -18.65
N ALA A 93 -1.27 -17.92 -18.01
CA ALA A 93 -1.79 -17.10 -16.93
C ALA A 93 -1.05 -15.77 -16.79
N VAL A 94 -1.78 -14.73 -16.39
CA VAL A 94 -1.22 -13.47 -15.91
C VAL A 94 -1.56 -13.35 -14.44
N ILE A 95 -0.55 -13.33 -13.59
CA ILE A 95 -0.66 -13.33 -12.14
C ILE A 95 -0.05 -12.03 -11.64
N THR A 96 -0.79 -11.29 -10.80
CA THR A 96 -0.17 -10.19 -10.05
C THR A 96 0.10 -10.62 -8.62
N ALA A 97 1.37 -10.63 -8.22
CA ALA A 97 1.82 -11.06 -6.90
C ALA A 97 2.02 -9.86 -5.99
N ARG A 98 1.46 -9.89 -4.78
CA ARG A 98 1.58 -8.78 -3.85
C ARG A 98 3.03 -8.61 -3.38
N PRO A 99 3.65 -7.43 -3.58
CA PRO A 99 5.01 -7.17 -3.13
C PRO A 99 5.19 -7.48 -1.63
N GLY A 100 6.26 -8.21 -1.30
CA GLY A 100 6.59 -8.60 0.08
C GLY A 100 5.91 -9.88 0.59
N SER A 101 5.01 -10.51 -0.19
CA SER A 101 4.35 -11.76 0.25
C SER A 101 5.24 -13.00 0.04
N PHE A 102 6.11 -12.96 -0.96
CA PHE A 102 7.02 -14.06 -1.30
C PHE A 102 8.45 -13.71 -0.88
N LYS A 103 9.14 -14.66 -0.25
CA LYS A 103 10.54 -14.50 0.17
C LYS A 103 11.45 -14.61 -1.05
N ALA A 104 12.33 -13.63 -1.25
CA ALA A 104 13.38 -13.74 -2.25
C ALA A 104 14.35 -14.85 -1.88
N GLU A 105 14.75 -15.67 -2.85
CA GLU A 105 15.85 -16.61 -2.67
C GLU A 105 17.21 -15.91 -2.70
N GLU A 106 18.20 -16.44 -1.97
CA GLU A 106 19.56 -15.94 -2.04
C GLU A 106 20.18 -16.27 -3.40
N THR A 107 20.52 -15.24 -4.17
CA THR A 107 21.09 -15.38 -5.50
C THR A 107 22.51 -15.95 -5.42
N LYS A 108 22.70 -17.20 -5.83
CA LYS A 108 24.04 -17.68 -6.26
C LYS A 108 24.33 -17.07 -7.63
N ALA A 109 25.60 -16.79 -7.95
CA ALA A 109 26.00 -16.27 -9.25
C ALA A 109 25.36 -17.11 -10.38
N ALA A 110 24.36 -16.55 -11.04
CA ALA A 110 23.56 -17.27 -12.02
C ALA A 110 24.25 -17.19 -13.38
N GLY A 111 24.61 -18.34 -13.95
CA GLY A 111 25.17 -18.45 -15.31
C GLY A 111 24.13 -18.27 -16.42
N GLY A 112 23.16 -17.37 -16.23
CA GLY A 112 22.09 -17.12 -17.19
C GLY A 112 22.57 -16.33 -18.40
N GLN A 113 21.94 -16.57 -19.55
CA GLN A 113 22.17 -15.80 -20.78
C GLN A 113 21.17 -14.65 -20.91
N VAL A 114 21.65 -13.48 -21.36
CA VAL A 114 20.81 -12.37 -21.83
C VAL A 114 20.54 -12.57 -23.32
N VAL A 115 19.27 -12.56 -23.71
CA VAL A 115 18.83 -12.66 -25.10
C VAL A 115 18.17 -11.33 -25.48
N ASP A 116 18.72 -10.69 -26.50
CA ASP A 116 18.18 -9.44 -27.02
C ASP A 116 16.99 -9.72 -27.94
N LYS A 117 15.80 -9.33 -27.49
CA LYS A 117 14.52 -9.50 -28.17
C LYS A 117 14.05 -8.19 -28.82
N THR A 118 14.87 -7.14 -28.83
CA THR A 118 14.48 -5.79 -29.28
C THR A 118 13.90 -5.79 -30.70
N ALA A 119 14.53 -6.51 -31.63
CA ALA A 119 14.07 -6.56 -33.02
C ALA A 119 12.69 -7.22 -33.17
N GLU A 120 12.43 -8.29 -32.41
CA GLU A 120 11.16 -9.04 -32.42
C GLU A 120 10.06 -8.25 -31.70
N ALA A 121 10.38 -7.68 -30.53
CA ALA A 121 9.48 -6.84 -29.75
C ALA A 121 8.99 -5.61 -30.52
N LEU A 122 9.86 -5.03 -31.35
CA LEU A 122 9.61 -3.79 -32.09
C LEU A 122 9.40 -4.04 -33.59
N GLU A 123 9.02 -5.26 -33.97
CA GLU A 123 8.66 -5.54 -35.35
C GLU A 123 7.50 -4.63 -35.79
N GLY A 124 7.70 -3.91 -36.90
CA GLY A 124 6.76 -2.88 -37.37
C GLY A 124 6.79 -1.57 -36.59
N GLY A 125 7.79 -1.37 -35.72
CA GLY A 125 7.99 -0.14 -34.95
C GLY A 125 7.46 -0.22 -33.51
N PHE A 126 7.70 0.89 -32.77
CA PHE A 126 7.19 1.04 -31.42
C PHE A 126 5.66 1.17 -31.44
N PRO A 127 4.91 0.39 -30.65
CA PRO A 127 3.46 0.47 -30.64
C PRO A 127 2.94 1.86 -30.30
N GLU A 128 1.94 2.33 -31.04
CA GLU A 128 1.21 3.54 -30.66
C GLU A 128 0.45 3.30 -29.36
N ALA A 129 0.44 4.31 -28.48
CA ALA A 129 -0.33 4.33 -27.25
C ALA A 129 -1.21 5.58 -27.24
N GLY A 130 -2.42 5.47 -26.70
CA GLY A 130 -3.37 6.58 -26.60
C GLY A 130 -2.99 7.63 -25.55
N ARG A 131 -1.91 7.40 -24.79
CA ARG A 131 -1.41 8.30 -23.77
C ARG A 131 0.10 8.53 -23.92
N ARG A 132 0.56 9.69 -23.48
CA ARG A 132 1.96 10.10 -23.52
C ARG A 132 2.39 10.56 -22.13
N PHE A 133 3.51 10.04 -21.66
CA PHE A 133 4.15 10.55 -20.45
C PHE A 133 4.61 12.01 -20.67
N ILE A 134 4.35 12.88 -19.70
CA ILE A 134 4.76 14.29 -19.72
C ILE A 134 5.83 14.51 -18.66
N GLU A 135 5.49 14.28 -17.39
CA GLU A 135 6.40 14.44 -16.25
C GLU A 135 5.92 13.60 -15.06
N VAL A 136 6.82 13.36 -14.10
CA VAL A 136 6.47 12.91 -12.76
C VAL A 136 6.39 14.15 -11.87
N VAL A 137 5.21 14.42 -11.32
CA VAL A 137 5.08 15.42 -10.24
C VAL A 137 5.38 14.70 -8.93
N GLU A 138 6.57 14.92 -8.39
CA GLU A 138 6.92 14.41 -7.07
C GLU A 138 6.04 15.09 -6.02
N ALA A 139 5.47 14.29 -5.11
CA ALA A 139 4.76 14.85 -3.97
C ALA A 139 5.77 15.58 -3.09
N GLU A 140 5.45 16.80 -2.66
CA GLU A 140 6.23 17.49 -1.64
C GLU A 140 6.43 16.56 -0.44
N VAL A 141 7.70 16.31 -0.11
CA VAL A 141 8.06 15.61 1.12
C VAL A 141 7.63 16.53 2.24
N GLY A 142 6.49 16.24 2.88
CA GLY A 142 6.12 16.92 4.12
C GLY A 142 7.25 16.75 5.14
N ASP A 143 7.43 17.73 6.02
CA ASP A 143 8.56 17.79 6.96
C ASP A 143 8.74 16.52 7.83
N VAL A 144 7.71 15.67 7.92
CA VAL A 144 7.71 14.43 8.72
C VAL A 144 7.12 13.26 7.91
N ASP A 145 7.93 12.21 7.70
CA ASP A 145 7.48 10.95 7.11
C ASP A 145 6.89 10.01 8.16
N ILE A 146 5.59 10.16 8.41
CA ILE A 146 4.83 9.36 9.37
C ILE A 146 4.81 7.84 9.06
N THR A 147 5.24 7.41 7.87
CA THR A 147 5.29 5.99 7.52
C THR A 147 6.44 5.25 8.21
N ARG A 148 7.45 6.00 8.67
CA ARG A 148 8.66 5.48 9.32
C ARG A 148 8.68 5.68 10.85
N SER A 149 7.66 6.33 11.40
CA SER A 149 7.56 6.63 12.82
C SER A 149 7.26 5.38 13.64
N ASP A 150 8.04 5.15 14.70
CA ASP A 150 7.80 4.06 15.65
C ASP A 150 6.61 4.36 16.58
N ILE A 151 6.36 5.62 16.89
CA ILE A 151 5.26 6.09 17.73
C ILE A 151 4.51 7.17 16.96
N LEU A 152 3.19 7.00 16.82
CA LEU A 152 2.33 7.99 16.19
C LEU A 152 1.29 8.50 17.18
N VAL A 153 1.24 9.82 17.36
CA VAL A 153 0.17 10.52 18.05
C VAL A 153 -0.76 11.09 16.99
N SER A 154 -1.90 10.42 16.79
CA SER A 154 -2.85 10.75 15.74
C SER A 154 -4.09 11.45 16.28
N VAL A 155 -4.40 12.62 15.72
CA VAL A 155 -5.54 13.43 16.13
C VAL A 155 -6.71 13.38 15.14
N GLY A 156 -7.92 13.35 15.68
CA GLY A 156 -9.19 13.39 14.96
C GLY A 156 -9.96 14.68 15.17
N ARG A 157 -11.17 14.74 14.61
CA ARG A 157 -12.06 15.90 14.75
C ARG A 157 -12.47 16.19 16.22
N GLY A 158 -12.25 15.24 17.13
CA GLY A 158 -12.49 15.43 18.56
C GLY A 158 -11.61 16.49 19.23
N ILE A 159 -10.61 17.06 18.55
CA ILE A 159 -9.80 18.20 19.02
C ILE A 159 -10.52 19.56 18.90
N GLU A 160 -11.64 19.57 18.17
CA GLU A 160 -12.59 20.68 18.05
C GLU A 160 -12.10 21.90 17.25
N ASP A 161 -10.95 22.48 17.61
CA ASP A 161 -10.36 23.69 17.02
C ASP A 161 -8.85 23.55 16.78
N GLU A 162 -8.31 24.36 15.86
CA GLU A 162 -6.88 24.36 15.48
C GLU A 162 -5.97 24.80 16.64
N ASP A 163 -6.43 25.75 17.45
CA ASP A 163 -5.67 26.29 18.59
C ASP A 163 -5.34 25.22 19.64
N ASN A 164 -6.12 24.13 19.67
CA ASN A 164 -5.89 23.01 20.59
C ASN A 164 -4.80 22.05 20.10
N MET A 165 -4.27 22.21 18.88
CA MET A 165 -3.26 21.31 18.32
C MET A 165 -1.97 21.25 19.14
N GLU A 166 -1.64 22.30 19.90
CA GLU A 166 -0.42 22.32 20.73
C GLU A 166 -0.38 21.15 21.73
N ILE A 167 -1.53 20.76 22.31
CA ILE A 167 -1.59 19.64 23.26
C ILE A 167 -1.18 18.32 22.61
N VAL A 168 -1.45 18.16 21.31
CA VAL A 168 -1.10 16.97 20.54
C VAL A 168 0.41 16.96 20.25
N TYR A 169 0.97 18.12 19.93
CA TYR A 169 2.41 18.28 19.72
C TYR A 169 3.20 18.07 21.01
N ASP A 170 2.71 18.60 22.14
CA ASP A 170 3.31 18.40 23.46
C ASP A 170 3.36 16.91 23.84
N LEU A 171 2.24 16.19 23.66
CA LEU A 171 2.21 14.74 23.91
C LEU A 171 3.16 13.99 22.97
N ALA A 172 3.18 14.33 21.68
CA ALA A 172 4.08 13.70 20.72
C ALA A 172 5.56 13.91 21.11
N ARG A 173 5.94 15.13 21.50
CA ARG A 173 7.27 15.45 22.04
C ARG A 173 7.58 14.65 23.30
N ALA A 174 6.63 14.57 24.24
CA ALA A 174 6.78 13.79 25.47
C ALA A 174 6.90 12.27 25.18
N MET A 175 6.25 11.75 24.14
CA MET A 175 6.37 10.35 23.76
C MET A 175 7.57 10.04 22.85
N GLY A 176 8.22 11.06 22.28
CA GLY A 176 9.25 10.87 21.24
C GLY A 176 8.66 10.32 19.94
N GLY A 177 7.42 10.68 19.63
CA GLY A 177 6.69 10.27 18.44
C GLY A 177 6.36 11.42 17.51
N ASP A 178 5.77 11.08 16.36
CA ASP A 178 5.35 12.05 15.35
C ASP A 178 3.83 12.27 15.35
N VAL A 179 3.42 13.49 15.00
CA VAL A 179 2.00 13.83 14.87
C VAL A 179 1.46 13.40 13.51
N ALA A 180 0.38 12.62 13.55
CA ALA A 180 -0.44 12.23 12.42
C ALA A 180 -1.89 12.69 12.61
N CYS A 181 -2.75 12.48 11.60
CA CYS A 181 -4.16 12.86 11.73
C CYS A 181 -5.11 12.04 10.88
N SER A 182 -6.39 12.15 11.21
CA SER A 182 -7.48 11.66 10.37
C SER A 182 -7.85 12.67 9.27
N ARG A 183 -8.52 12.21 8.21
CA ARG A 183 -8.96 13.06 7.09
C ARG A 183 -9.71 14.33 7.50
N PRO A 184 -10.66 14.33 8.47
CA PRO A 184 -11.32 15.56 8.90
C PRO A 184 -10.40 16.70 9.34
N VAL A 185 -9.21 16.39 9.87
CA VAL A 185 -8.21 17.39 10.29
C VAL A 185 -7.52 18.02 9.07
N VAL A 186 -7.25 17.22 8.04
CA VAL A 186 -6.70 17.69 6.76
C VAL A 186 -7.73 18.50 5.98
N ASP A 187 -8.99 18.04 5.94
CA ASP A 187 -10.09 18.76 5.29
C ASP A 187 -10.32 20.13 5.97
N ALA A 188 -10.06 20.22 7.28
CA ALA A 188 -10.07 21.48 8.04
C ALA A 188 -8.79 22.33 7.87
N LYS A 189 -7.78 21.81 7.16
CA LYS A 189 -6.47 22.45 6.90
C LYS A 189 -5.57 22.68 8.11
N TRP A 190 -5.80 21.98 9.21
CA TRP A 190 -4.96 22.11 10.42
C TRP A 190 -3.65 21.32 10.33
N LEU A 191 -3.65 20.27 9.50
CA LEU A 191 -2.46 19.51 9.17
C LEU A 191 -2.45 19.19 7.69
N GLU A 192 -1.25 19.06 7.15
CA GLU A 192 -1.04 18.67 5.77
C GLU A 192 -1.50 17.24 5.48
N LYS A 193 -1.85 17.00 4.22
CA LYS A 193 -2.21 15.66 3.72
C LYS A 193 -1.10 14.64 3.91
N SER A 194 0.17 15.08 3.98
CA SER A 194 1.34 14.26 4.28
C SER A 194 1.22 13.50 5.61
N ARG A 195 0.50 14.07 6.59
CA ARG A 195 0.26 13.51 7.93
C ARG A 195 -1.05 12.70 8.05
N GLN A 196 -1.82 12.58 6.98
CA GLN A 196 -3.10 11.86 7.01
C GLN A 196 -2.88 10.34 7.06
N VAL A 197 -3.54 9.66 8.00
CA VAL A 197 -3.61 8.19 8.05
C VAL A 197 -4.93 7.70 7.48
N GLY A 198 -4.88 6.64 6.68
CA GLY A 198 -6.07 5.96 6.15
C GLY A 198 -5.95 5.55 4.68
N THR A 199 -7.01 4.95 4.13
CA THR A 199 -7.05 4.45 2.74
C THR A 199 -6.84 5.55 1.69
N SER A 200 -7.20 6.80 2.00
CA SER A 200 -6.93 7.97 1.16
C SER A 200 -5.74 8.81 1.62
N GLY A 201 -5.00 8.34 2.63
CA GLY A 201 -3.80 8.96 3.18
C GLY A 201 -2.61 8.02 3.10
N LYS A 202 -1.71 8.11 4.08
CA LYS A 202 -0.58 7.21 4.25
C LYS A 202 -1.03 5.94 4.96
N THR A 203 -0.39 4.84 4.57
CA THR A 203 -0.42 3.58 5.33
C THR A 203 0.77 3.56 6.27
N VAL A 204 0.54 3.32 7.56
CA VAL A 204 1.55 3.40 8.62
C VAL A 204 1.64 2.08 9.38
N LYS A 205 2.83 1.77 9.89
CA LYS A 205 3.11 0.55 10.66
C LYS A 205 3.91 0.85 11.94
N PRO A 206 3.40 1.72 12.84
CA PRO A 206 4.13 2.06 14.06
C PRO A 206 4.11 0.89 15.06
N LYS A 207 4.90 1.01 16.12
CA LYS A 207 4.83 0.13 17.30
C LYS A 207 3.72 0.58 18.24
N VAL A 208 3.52 1.89 18.39
CA VAL A 208 2.47 2.50 19.22
C VAL A 208 1.63 3.46 18.39
N TYR A 209 0.31 3.34 18.48
CA TYR A 209 -0.63 4.24 17.83
C TYR A 209 -1.58 4.86 18.86
N MET A 210 -1.42 6.16 19.13
CA MET A 210 -2.28 6.93 20.03
C MET A 210 -3.36 7.65 19.21
N ALA A 211 -4.62 7.24 19.35
CA ALA A 211 -5.76 7.79 18.64
C ALA A 211 -6.55 8.77 19.53
N LEU A 212 -6.35 10.07 19.31
CA LEU A 212 -6.96 11.16 20.07
C LEU A 212 -8.20 11.70 19.35
N GLY A 213 -9.39 11.46 19.90
CA GLY A 213 -10.64 12.01 19.34
C GLY A 213 -10.96 11.50 17.93
N ILE A 214 -10.44 10.31 17.56
CA ILE A 214 -10.71 9.65 16.28
C ILE A 214 -11.89 8.69 16.46
N SER A 215 -12.86 8.75 15.54
CA SER A 215 -14.04 7.86 15.60
C SER A 215 -13.72 6.42 15.21
N GLY A 216 -12.71 6.20 14.36
CA GLY A 216 -12.29 4.88 13.90
C GLY A 216 -13.07 4.37 12.69
N SER A 217 -13.35 5.24 11.71
CA SER A 217 -13.94 4.82 10.44
C SER A 217 -13.08 3.75 9.76
N PHE A 218 -13.71 2.87 8.98
CA PHE A 218 -13.01 1.84 8.22
C PHE A 218 -11.91 2.42 7.31
N GLN A 219 -12.13 3.60 6.75
CA GLN A 219 -11.11 4.29 5.94
C GLN A 219 -9.89 4.68 6.75
N HIS A 220 -10.05 5.15 8.00
CA HIS A 220 -8.93 5.47 8.88
C HIS A 220 -8.18 4.20 9.29
N GLN A 221 -8.92 3.19 9.76
CA GLN A 221 -8.37 1.90 10.17
C GLN A 221 -7.65 1.18 9.04
N GLY A 222 -8.12 1.28 7.80
CA GLY A 222 -7.51 0.64 6.64
C GLY A 222 -6.06 1.09 6.36
N GLY A 223 -5.66 2.27 6.85
CA GLY A 223 -4.30 2.79 6.75
C GLY A 223 -3.38 2.39 7.91
N ILE A 224 -3.88 1.71 8.94
CA ILE A 224 -3.08 1.23 10.07
C ILE A 224 -2.76 -0.24 9.84
N LYS A 225 -1.48 -0.60 9.76
CA LYS A 225 -1.01 -1.98 9.52
C LYS A 225 -0.08 -2.44 10.63
N GLY A 226 0.14 -3.76 10.70
CA GLY A 226 1.16 -4.36 11.55
C GLY A 226 0.83 -4.50 13.03
N SER A 227 -0.45 -4.42 13.40
CA SER A 227 -0.95 -4.62 14.78
C SER A 227 -0.16 -3.81 15.82
N PRO A 228 -0.16 -2.46 15.72
CA PRO A 228 0.46 -1.62 16.74
C PRO A 228 -0.23 -1.82 18.08
N PHE A 229 0.46 -1.50 19.18
CA PHE A 229 -0.20 -1.26 20.46
C PHE A 229 -1.03 0.01 20.36
N MET A 230 -2.35 -0.12 20.29
CA MET A 230 -3.28 0.96 20.02
C MET A 230 -3.93 1.47 21.29
N VAL A 231 -3.73 2.75 21.59
CA VAL A 231 -4.40 3.47 22.68
C VAL A 231 -5.39 4.45 22.07
N ALA A 232 -6.65 4.39 22.47
CA ALA A 232 -7.69 5.30 21.97
C ALA A 232 -8.28 6.13 23.11
N ILE A 233 -8.38 7.43 22.90
CA ILE A 233 -8.98 8.39 23.83
C ILE A 233 -10.13 9.09 23.11
N ASN A 234 -11.36 8.89 23.58
CA ASN A 234 -12.54 9.47 22.93
C ASN A 234 -13.66 9.72 23.95
N LYS A 235 -14.31 10.88 23.88
CA LYS A 235 -15.48 11.22 24.72
C LYS A 235 -16.68 10.31 24.49
N ASN A 236 -16.82 9.73 23.30
CA ASN A 236 -17.93 8.84 22.97
C ASN A 236 -17.55 7.38 23.26
N PRO A 237 -18.10 6.73 24.31
CA PRO A 237 -17.79 5.33 24.65
C PRO A 237 -18.19 4.32 23.57
N LYS A 238 -19.01 4.73 22.59
CA LYS A 238 -19.45 3.89 21.47
C LYS A 238 -18.63 4.12 20.20
N ALA A 239 -17.53 4.86 20.26
CA ALA A 239 -16.69 5.13 19.10
C ALA A 239 -16.11 3.80 18.54
N PRO A 240 -16.26 3.51 17.24
CA PRO A 240 -15.73 2.30 16.61
C PRO A 240 -14.22 2.06 16.83
N ILE A 241 -13.44 3.12 17.04
CA ILE A 241 -12.00 3.03 17.36
C ILE A 241 -11.70 2.08 18.52
N PHE A 242 -12.60 1.99 19.52
CA PHE A 242 -12.41 1.11 20.67
C PHE A 242 -12.46 -0.38 20.31
N GLN A 243 -13.02 -0.76 19.16
CA GLN A 243 -13.01 -2.15 18.69
C GLN A 243 -11.62 -2.60 18.23
N ALA A 244 -10.76 -1.66 17.86
CA ALA A 244 -9.39 -1.90 17.40
C ALA A 244 -8.32 -1.53 18.45
N ALA A 245 -8.71 -0.91 19.56
CA ALA A 245 -7.79 -0.43 20.58
C ALA A 245 -7.46 -1.52 21.61
N ASP A 246 -6.20 -1.62 22.00
CA ASP A 246 -5.75 -2.42 23.14
C ASP A 246 -6.11 -1.74 24.46
N VAL A 247 -6.08 -0.40 24.49
CA VAL A 247 -6.46 0.43 25.63
C VAL A 247 -7.44 1.51 25.18
N GLY A 248 -8.63 1.53 25.79
CA GLY A 248 -9.64 2.56 25.56
C GLY A 248 -9.84 3.45 26.79
N VAL A 249 -9.73 4.76 26.61
CA VAL A 249 -10.03 5.78 27.63
C VAL A 249 -11.21 6.61 27.18
N VAL A 250 -12.25 6.66 28.01
CA VAL A 250 -13.43 7.50 27.77
C VAL A 250 -13.26 8.80 28.54
N ALA A 251 -12.72 9.82 27.88
CA ALA A 251 -12.45 11.12 28.45
C ALA A 251 -12.49 12.21 27.37
N ASP A 252 -12.59 13.46 27.80
CA ASP A 252 -12.28 14.59 26.94
C ASP A 252 -10.76 14.64 26.71
N ILE A 253 -10.34 14.76 25.45
CA ILE A 253 -8.91 14.81 25.12
C ILE A 253 -8.31 16.15 25.55
N LEU A 254 -9.09 17.23 25.62
CA LEU A 254 -8.61 18.55 26.03
C LEU A 254 -8.20 18.57 27.51
N ASP A 255 -8.89 17.77 28.34
CA ASP A 255 -8.58 17.63 29.77
C ASP A 255 -7.54 16.54 30.02
N PHE A 256 -7.69 15.38 29.36
CA PHE A 256 -6.89 14.19 29.67
C PHE A 256 -5.48 14.22 29.06
N VAL A 257 -5.31 14.77 27.86
CA VAL A 257 -4.01 14.76 27.16
C VAL A 257 -2.95 15.60 27.89
N PRO A 258 -3.25 16.81 28.41
CA PRO A 258 -2.28 17.55 29.22
C PRO A 258 -1.81 16.78 30.47
N GLU A 259 -2.75 16.23 31.24
CA GLU A 259 -2.43 15.43 32.45
C GLU A 259 -1.58 14.20 32.12
N LEU A 260 -1.89 13.50 31.02
CA LEU A 260 -1.08 12.39 30.54
C LEU A 260 0.33 12.83 30.17
N THR A 261 0.44 13.99 29.51
CA THR A 261 1.72 14.56 29.06
C THR A 261 2.62 14.89 30.26
N ASP A 262 2.06 15.52 31.29
CA ASP A 262 2.77 15.83 32.53
C ASP A 262 3.26 14.56 33.22
N LYS A 263 2.41 13.53 33.33
CA LYS A 263 2.80 12.24 33.91
C LYS A 263 3.90 11.54 33.12
N ILE A 264 3.87 11.60 31.79
CA ILE A 264 4.95 11.03 30.96
C ILE A 264 6.26 11.77 31.18
N ASN A 265 6.23 13.10 31.31
CA ASN A 265 7.42 13.91 31.57
C ASN A 265 7.99 13.66 32.97
N GLU A 266 7.15 13.46 33.99
CA GLU A 266 7.59 13.09 35.36
C GLU A 266 8.27 11.71 35.42
N MET A 267 7.92 10.80 34.52
CA MET A 267 8.48 9.44 34.47
C MET A 267 9.81 9.34 33.73
N LYS A 268 10.24 10.41 33.05
CA LYS A 268 11.53 10.49 32.35
C LYS A 268 12.63 11.00 33.27
#